data_AF-A0A9N8M0Y1-F1
#
_entry.id   AF-A0A9N8M0Y1-F1
#
_cell.length_a   1.000
_cell.length_b   1.000
_cell.length_c   1.000
_cell.angle_alpha   90.00
_cell.angle_beta   90.00
_cell.angle_gamma   90.00
#
_symmetry.space_group_name_H-M   'P 1'
#
loop_
_entity.id
_entity.type
_entity.pdbx_description
1 polymer ?
#
loop_
_entity_poly.entity_id
_entity_poly.type
_entity_poly.pdbx_seq_one_letter_code
_entity_poly.pdbx_strand_id
1 'polypeptide(L)' 'MSSAGSKIRELQPLARLGKAASMCSVQAQTYGACMLAGYQNAEKGMCQREFMAFKLCVQGKVGRKW' A
#
# COMPACT_ATOMS: atom_id res chain seq x y z
N MET A 1 -13.35 -12.64 -29.43
CA MET A 1 -13.05 -12.86 -28.01
C MET A 1 -11.67 -12.28 -27.67
N SER A 2 -11.52 -10.97 -27.44
CA SER A 2 -10.20 -10.36 -27.11
C SER A 2 -10.35 -9.05 -26.33
N SER A 3 -10.61 -9.12 -25.01
CA SER A 3 -10.56 -7.92 -24.12
C SER A 3 -9.86 -8.20 -22.79
N ALA A 4 -9.65 -9.46 -22.42
CA ALA A 4 -8.96 -9.85 -21.19
C ALA A 4 -7.45 -9.52 -21.19
N GLY A 5 -6.79 -9.56 -22.35
CA GLY A 5 -5.33 -9.36 -22.47
C GLY A 5 -4.85 -7.92 -22.20
N SER A 6 -5.66 -6.90 -22.52
CA SER A 6 -5.29 -5.50 -22.28
C SER A 6 -5.47 -5.10 -20.82
N LYS A 7 -6.51 -5.60 -20.14
CA LYS A 7 -6.77 -5.28 -18.71
C LYS A 7 -5.68 -5.83 -17.77
N ILE A 8 -5.07 -6.98 -18.08
CA ILE A 8 -3.99 -7.55 -17.25
C ILE A 8 -2.71 -6.69 -17.32
N ARG A 9 -2.40 -6.11 -18.49
CA ARG A 9 -1.26 -5.20 -18.64
C ARG A 9 -1.46 -3.89 -17.88
N GLU A 10 -2.71 -3.39 -17.86
CA GLU A 10 -3.12 -2.24 -17.05
C GLU A 10 -2.98 -2.47 -15.54
N LEU A 11 -3.10 -3.73 -15.09
CA LEU A 11 -2.92 -4.11 -13.68
C LEU A 11 -1.45 -4.28 -13.28
N GLN A 12 -0.49 -4.24 -14.21
CA GLN A 12 0.94 -4.38 -13.87
C GLN A 12 1.44 -3.37 -12.82
N PRO A 13 1.05 -2.08 -12.85
CA PRO A 13 1.39 -1.13 -11.79
C PRO A 13 0.82 -1.54 -10.44
N LEU A 14 -0.42 -2.05 -10.42
CA LEU A 14 -1.08 -2.53 -9.21
C LEU A 14 -0.38 -3.78 -8.65
N ALA A 15 -0.01 -4.72 -9.51
CA ALA A 15 0.74 -5.92 -9.13
C ALA A 15 2.13 -5.58 -8.58
N ARG A 16 2.83 -4.61 -9.17
CA ARG A 16 4.11 -4.10 -8.64
C ARG A 16 3.93 -3.43 -7.27
N LEU A 17 2.89 -2.63 -7.10
CA LEU A 17 2.57 -2.01 -5.82
C LEU A 17 2.26 -3.07 -4.75
N GLY A 18 1.45 -4.07 -5.07
CA GLY A 18 1.14 -5.19 -4.18
C GLY A 18 2.40 -5.97 -3.76
N LYS A 19 3.32 -6.21 -4.70
CA LYS A 19 4.62 -6.83 -4.41
C LYS A 19 5.51 -5.95 -3.54
N ALA A 20 5.54 -4.65 -3.77
CA ALA A 20 6.28 -3.72 -2.93
C ALA A 20 5.69 -3.63 -1.51
N ALA A 21 4.36 -3.63 -1.39
CA ALA A 21 3.65 -3.65 -0.12
C ALA A 21 3.93 -4.93 0.67
N SER A 22 3.98 -6.10 0.02
CA SER A 22 4.32 -7.35 0.70
C SER A 22 5.76 -7.40 1.22
N MET A 23 6.69 -6.69 0.55
CA MET A 23 8.07 -6.52 1.05
C MET A 23 8.17 -5.56 2.24
N CYS A 24 7.12 -4.79 2.52
CA CYS A 24 7.02 -3.84 3.64
C CYS A 24 6.00 -4.32 4.69
N SER A 25 5.89 -5.64 4.87
CA SER A 25 4.89 -6.31 5.71
C SER A 25 4.90 -5.83 7.15
N VAL A 26 6.08 -5.58 7.73
CA VAL A 26 6.22 -5.08 9.11
C VAL A 26 5.52 -3.73 9.28
N GLN A 27 5.83 -2.76 8.41
CA GLN A 27 5.21 -1.44 8.44
C GLN A 27 3.72 -1.51 8.12
N ALA A 28 3.31 -2.42 7.23
CA ALA A 28 1.91 -2.67 6.92
C ALA A 28 1.13 -3.20 8.13
N GLN A 29 1.72 -4.11 8.91
CA GLN A 29 1.14 -4.65 10.13
C GLN A 29 1.01 -3.58 11.21
N THR A 30 2.04 -2.76 11.43
CA THR A 30 1.98 -1.65 12.40
C THR A 30 0.90 -0.63 12.03
N TYR A 31 0.83 -0.24 10.76
CA TYR A 31 -0.21 0.64 10.26
C TYR A 31 -1.60 0.02 10.39
N GLY A 32 -1.75 -1.25 10.00
CA GLY A 32 -3.00 -1.99 10.12
C GLY A 32 -3.47 -2.12 11.58
N ALA A 33 -2.57 -2.36 12.52
CA ALA A 33 -2.89 -2.42 13.95
C ALA A 33 -3.43 -1.08 14.48
N CYS A 34 -2.81 0.03 14.10
CA CYS A 34 -3.30 1.37 14.46
C CYS A 34 -4.69 1.64 13.87
N MET A 35 -4.89 1.30 12.58
CA MET A 35 -6.18 1.48 11.92
C MET A 35 -7.27 0.60 12.53
N LEU A 36 -6.95 -0.63 12.94
CA LEU A 36 -7.90 -1.52 13.62
C LEU A 36 -8.26 -1.00 15.02
N ALA A 37 -7.28 -0.47 15.76
CA ALA A 37 -7.50 0.09 17.09
C ALA A 37 -8.46 1.29 17.07
N GLY A 38 -8.39 2.13 16.04
CA GLY A 38 -9.26 3.29 15.90
C GLY A 38 -10.24 3.24 14.73
N TYR A 39 -10.56 2.04 14.21
CA TYR A 39 -11.41 1.89 13.01
C TYR A 39 -12.78 2.59 13.13
N GLN A 40 -13.34 2.60 14.34
CA GLN A 40 -14.63 3.24 14.65
C GLN A 40 -14.54 4.76 14.73
N ASN A 41 -13.35 5.31 15.02
CA ASN A 41 -13.09 6.74 15.16
C ASN A 41 -11.98 7.15 14.19
N ALA A 42 -12.02 6.64 12.96
CA ALA A 42 -10.94 6.86 12.01
C ALA A 42 -10.89 8.34 11.60
N GLU A 43 -9.98 9.10 12.21
CA GLU A 43 -9.77 10.52 11.91
C GLU A 43 -8.57 10.74 11.00
N LYS A 44 -8.59 11.83 10.24
CA LYS A 44 -7.47 12.21 9.37
C LYS A 44 -6.22 12.43 10.23
N GLY A 45 -5.23 11.58 10.05
CA GLY A 45 -3.92 11.69 10.70
C GLY A 45 -3.71 10.77 11.90
N MET A 46 -4.73 10.01 12.32
CA MET A 46 -4.67 9.13 13.50
C MET A 46 -3.55 8.09 13.45
N CYS A 47 -3.21 7.58 12.25
CA CYS A 47 -2.12 6.64 12.01
C CYS A 47 -1.07 7.20 11.03
N GLN A 48 -0.89 8.53 11.04
CA GLN A 48 -0.04 9.21 10.04
C GLN A 48 1.41 8.75 10.12
N ARG A 49 1.93 8.49 11.32
CA ARG A 49 3.33 8.11 11.51
C ARG A 49 3.62 6.73 10.90
N GLU A 50 2.75 5.78 11.18
CA GLU A 50 2.79 4.41 10.70
C GLU A 50 2.58 4.37 9.19
N PHE A 51 1.61 5.15 8.69
CA PHE A 51 1.36 5.31 7.27
C PHE A 51 2.58 5.88 6.53
N MET A 52 3.24 6.91 7.09
CA MET A 52 4.42 7.50 6.48
C MET A 52 5.59 6.52 6.43
N ALA A 53 5.80 5.73 7.49
CA ALA A 53 6.81 4.67 7.48
C ALA A 53 6.52 3.59 6.42
N PHE A 54 5.27 3.15 6.32
CA PHE A 54 4.84 2.20 5.29
C PHE A 54 5.01 2.79 3.88
N LYS A 55 4.57 4.02 3.66
CA LYS A 55 4.70 4.75 2.40
C LYS A 55 6.16 4.86 1.96
N LEU A 56 7.06 5.27 2.86
CA LEU A 56 8.49 5.39 2.55
C LEU A 56 9.09 4.05 2.11
N CYS A 57 8.76 2.96 2.80
CA CYS A 57 9.20 1.63 2.41
C CYS A 57 8.67 1.25 1.03
N VAL A 58 7.35 1.38 0.79
CA VAL A 58 6.73 1.02 -0.48
C VAL A 58 7.27 1.86 -1.64
N GLN A 59 7.42 3.17 -1.46
CA GLN A 59 8.00 4.06 -2.47
C GLN A 59 9.44 3.65 -2.83
N GLY A 60 10.24 3.29 -1.83
CA GLY A 60 11.59 2.75 -2.05
C GLY A 60 11.61 1.44 -2.84
N LYS A 61 10.59 0.58 -2.68
CA LYS A 61 10.48 -0.70 -3.39
C LYS A 61 9.84 -0.60 -4.78
N VAL A 62 8.93 0.36 -4.99
CA VAL A 62 8.29 0.62 -6.31
C VAL A 62 9.23 1.38 -7.25
N GLY A 63 10.17 2.17 -6.70
CA GLY A 63 11.10 2.97 -7.51
C GLY A 63 10.45 4.16 -8.20
N ARG A 64 9.23 4.55 -7.80
CA ARG A 64 8.58 5.79 -8.24
C ARG A 64 8.44 6.76 -7.07
N LYS A 65 9.09 7.91 -7.16
CA LYS A 65 8.74 9.10 -6.36
C LYS A 65 7.46 9.69 -6.97
N TRP A 66 6.43 9.86 -6.14
CA TRP A 66 5.16 10.52 -6.47
C TRP A 66 5.15 11.86 -5.75
#